data_AF-A0A3D2MNE1-F1
#
_entry.id   AF-A0A3D2MNE1-F1
#
_cell.length_a   1.000
_cell.length_b   1.000
_cell.length_c   1.000
_cell.angle_alpha   90.00
_cell.angle_beta   90.00
_cell.angle_gamma   90.00
#
_symmetry.space_group_name_H-M   'P 1'
#
loop_
_entity.id
_entity.type
_entity.pdbx_description
1 polymer ?
#
loop_
_entity_poly.entity_id
_entity_poly.type
_entity_poly.pdbx_seq_one_letter_code
_entity_poly.pdbx_strand_id
1 'polypeptide(L)'
;MAWNIDATHSQATFSVKHMMISTVRGHFEVLSGQLNIDEAHPENSWVEAEVDAASINTRDPKRDGHLKSPDFFDVEQYPKITFKSTKVETVGDHEYR
;
A
#
# COMPACT_ATOMS: atom_id res chain seq x y z
N MET A 1 4.28 21.27 -0.53
CA MET A 1 2.87 21.40 -0.98
C MET A 1 2.14 20.13 -0.62
N ALA A 2 0.94 20.23 -0.06
CA ALA A 2 0.15 19.07 0.37
C ALA A 2 -0.68 18.51 -0.79
N TRP A 3 -0.66 17.19 -0.94
CA TRP A 3 -1.36 16.41 -1.96
C TRP A 3 -2.15 15.28 -1.29
N ASN A 4 -3.33 14.97 -1.84
CA ASN A 4 -4.09 13.79 -1.45
C ASN A 4 -3.91 12.71 -2.50
N ILE A 5 -3.82 11.44 -2.07
CA ILE A 5 -3.87 10.30 -2.98
C ILE A 5 -5.26 10.26 -3.62
N ASP A 6 -5.29 10.29 -4.95
CA ASP A 6 -6.51 9.99 -5.71
C ASP A 6 -6.68 8.47 -5.83
N ALA A 7 -7.64 7.93 -5.09
CA ALA A 7 -7.94 6.50 -5.08
C ALA A 7 -8.38 5.95 -6.45
N THR A 8 -8.88 6.80 -7.36
CA THR A 8 -9.33 6.36 -8.69
C THR A 8 -8.16 6.05 -9.62
N HIS A 9 -7.03 6.73 -9.43
CA HIS A 9 -5.85 6.63 -10.31
C HIS A 9 -4.62 6.07 -9.57
N SER A 10 -4.81 5.57 -8.35
CA SER A 10 -3.75 4.98 -7.53
C SER A 10 -4.11 3.56 -7.15
N GLN A 11 -3.10 2.70 -7.01
CA GLN A 11 -3.32 1.28 -6.72
C GLN A 11 -2.27 0.75 -5.74
N ALA A 12 -2.72 0.04 -4.71
CA ALA A 12 -1.87 -0.74 -3.81
C ALA A 12 -1.88 -2.21 -4.23
N THR A 13 -0.90 -2.61 -5.04
CA THR A 13 -0.83 -3.96 -5.64
C THR A 13 0.34 -4.77 -5.11
N PHE A 14 0.19 -6.09 -5.07
CA PHE A 14 1.25 -7.01 -4.68
C PHE A 14 1.29 -8.25 -5.57
N SER A 15 2.44 -8.94 -5.55
CA SER A 15 2.62 -10.23 -6.21
C SER A 15 3.44 -11.18 -5.35
N VAL A 16 2.98 -12.42 -5.20
CA VAL A 16 3.63 -13.46 -4.42
C VAL A 16 3.85 -14.70 -5.31
N LYS A 17 5.07 -15.23 -5.32
CA LYS A 17 5.38 -16.49 -6.02
C LYS A 17 4.71 -17.66 -5.29
N HIS A 18 4.07 -18.53 -6.05
CA HIS A 18 3.42 -19.74 -5.55
C HIS A 18 4.06 -20.97 -6.20
N MET A 19 4.76 -21.76 -5.37
CA MET A 19 5.51 -22.97 -5.78
C MET A 19 6.50 -22.76 -6.95
N MET A 20 7.04 -21.55 -7.12
CA MET A 20 7.94 -21.15 -8.22
C MET A 20 7.38 -21.29 -9.64
N ILE A 21 6.12 -21.73 -9.81
CA ILE A 21 5.48 -22.00 -11.10
C ILE A 21 4.44 -20.92 -11.42
N SER A 22 3.69 -20.46 -10.40
CA SER A 22 2.65 -19.46 -10.57
C SER A 22 2.90 -18.22 -9.72
N THR A 23 2.20 -17.13 -10.04
CA THR A 23 2.26 -15.88 -9.28
C THR A 23 0.84 -15.47 -8.93
N VAL A 24 0.56 -15.40 -7.63
CA VAL A 24 -0.66 -14.79 -7.11
C VAL A 24 -0.46 -13.29 -7.17
N ARG A 25 -1.39 -12.60 -7.82
CA ARG A 25 -1.45 -11.14 -7.85
C ARG A 25 -2.65 -10.70 -7.05
N GLY A 26 -2.48 -9.66 -6.25
CA GLY A 26 -3.58 -9.07 -5.51
C GLY A 26 -3.42 -7.57 -5.36
N HIS A 27 -4.46 -6.97 -4.82
CA HIS A 27 -4.51 -5.54 -4.55
C HIS A 27 -5.45 -5.27 -3.37
N PHE A 28 -5.35 -4.08 -2.81
CA PHE A 28 -6.33 -3.53 -1.88
C PHE A 28 -7.18 -2.50 -2.63
N GLU A 29 -8.50 -2.65 -2.58
CA GLU A 29 -9.43 -1.80 -3.34
C GLU A 29 -9.63 -0.41 -2.70
N VAL A 30 -9.38 -0.28 -1.39
CA VAL A 30 -9.55 0.97 -0.65
C VAL A 30 -8.18 1.47 -0.22
N LEU A 31 -7.72 2.53 -0.88
CA LEU A 31 -6.47 3.24 -0.62
C LEU A 31 -6.77 4.71 -0.33
N SER A 32 -6.11 5.26 0.68
CA SER A 32 -6.11 6.69 0.96
C SER A 32 -4.74 7.14 1.44
N GLY A 33 -4.50 8.45 1.47
CA GLY A 33 -3.26 8.99 1.99
C GLY A 33 -3.02 10.43 1.61
N GLN A 34 -1.96 10.99 2.18
CA GLN A 34 -1.51 12.35 1.97
C GLN A 34 0.00 12.40 1.79
N LEU A 35 0.46 13.36 1.01
CA LEU A 35 1.86 13.64 0.79
C LEU A 35 2.12 15.11 0.98
N ASN A 36 3.26 15.46 1.56
CA ASN A 36 3.85 16.78 1.40
C ASN A 36 5.09 16.65 0.53
N ILE A 37 5.14 17.42 -0.56
CA ILE A 37 6.28 17.45 -1.47
C ILE A 37 6.95 18.82 -1.37
N ASP A 38 8.23 18.83 -1.02
CA ASP A 38 9.12 19.99 -1.05
C ASP A 38 10.14 19.80 -2.19
N GLU A 39 9.91 20.46 -3.31
CA GLU A 39 10.76 20.30 -4.51
C GLU A 39 12.14 20.93 -4.34
N ALA A 40 12.26 21.97 -3.49
CA ALA A 40 13.53 22.63 -3.21
C ALA A 40 14.38 21.81 -2.23
N HIS A 41 13.71 21.14 -1.29
CA HIS A 41 14.32 20.33 -0.24
C HIS A 41 13.58 19.00 -0.07
N PRO A 42 13.80 18.01 -0.98
CA PRO A 42 13.07 16.74 -0.95
C PRO A 42 13.09 16.00 0.38
N GLU A 43 14.14 16.18 1.18
CA GLU A 43 14.28 15.63 2.53
C GLU A 43 13.21 16.10 3.53
N ASN A 44 12.55 17.23 3.27
CA ASN A 44 11.41 17.74 4.05
C ASN A 44 10.06 17.15 3.60
N SER A 45 10.07 16.34 2.55
CA SER A 45 8.88 15.66 2.05
C SER A 45 8.48 14.51 2.96
N TRP A 46 7.21 14.14 2.93
CA TRP A 46 6.71 12.96 3.65
C TRP A 46 5.48 12.39 2.94
N VAL A 47 5.19 11.13 3.23
CA VAL A 47 3.99 10.42 2.77
C VAL A 47 3.41 9.59 3.91
N GLU A 48 2.09 9.66 4.03
CA GLU A 48 1.27 8.78 4.86
C GLU A 48 0.22 8.13 3.97
N ALA A 49 0.13 6.81 4.00
CA ALA A 49 -0.83 6.04 3.22
C ALA A 49 -1.49 4.96 4.08
N GLU A 50 -2.72 4.62 3.74
CA GLU A 50 -3.51 3.61 4.44
C GLU A 50 -4.31 2.80 3.44
N VAL A 51 -4.38 1.49 3.65
CA VAL A 51 -5.34 0.62 2.98
C VAL A 51 -6.26 -0.06 4.00
N ASP A 52 -7.50 -0.30 3.59
CA ASP A 52 -8.42 -1.18 4.33
C ASP A 52 -7.99 -2.63 4.13
N ALA A 53 -7.62 -3.31 5.21
CA ALA A 53 -7.16 -4.69 5.17
C ALA A 53 -8.25 -5.65 4.65
N ALA A 54 -9.52 -5.36 4.93
CA ALA A 54 -10.66 -6.14 4.45
C ALA A 54 -10.93 -5.94 2.95
N SER A 55 -10.31 -4.95 2.30
CA SER A 55 -10.40 -4.71 0.85
C SER A 55 -9.46 -5.57 0.01
N ILE A 56 -8.74 -6.52 0.63
CA ILE A 56 -7.86 -7.44 -0.12
C ILE A 56 -8.64 -8.25 -1.15
N ASN A 57 -8.11 -8.25 -2.37
CA ASN A 57 -8.68 -8.97 -3.51
C ASN A 57 -7.56 -9.66 -4.32
N THR A 58 -7.60 -11.00 -4.32
CA THR A 58 -6.74 -11.86 -5.15
C THR A 58 -7.53 -12.59 -6.24
N ARG A 59 -8.78 -12.18 -6.48
CA ARG A 59 -9.75 -12.78 -7.42
C ARG A 59 -10.14 -14.22 -7.07
N ASP A 60 -10.02 -14.59 -5.80
CA ASP A 60 -10.37 -15.91 -5.28
C ASP A 60 -11.04 -15.73 -3.92
N PRO A 61 -12.38 -15.78 -3.84
CA PRO A 61 -13.11 -15.47 -2.61
C PRO A 61 -12.72 -16.36 -1.41
N LYS A 62 -12.29 -17.61 -1.65
CA LYS A 62 -11.85 -18.50 -0.56
C LYS A 62 -10.52 -18.07 0.00
N ARG A 63 -9.57 -17.73 -0.88
CA ARG A 63 -8.27 -17.21 -0.46
C ARG A 63 -8.41 -15.85 0.20
N ASP A 64 -9.25 -14.97 -0.36
CA ASP A 64 -9.51 -13.65 0.21
C ASP A 64 -10.14 -13.76 1.60
N GLY A 65 -11.09 -14.69 1.79
CA GLY A 65 -11.66 -14.99 3.11
C GLY A 65 -10.62 -15.50 4.12
N HIS A 66 -9.70 -16.38 3.69
CA HIS A 66 -8.62 -16.88 4.55
C HIS A 66 -7.61 -15.77 4.90
N LEU A 67 -7.24 -14.91 3.95
CA LEU A 67 -6.33 -13.79 4.22
C LEU A 67 -6.94 -12.79 5.21
N LYS A 68 -8.26 -12.62 5.23
CA LYS A 68 -8.97 -11.74 6.18
C LYS A 68 -9.08 -12.34 7.59
N SER A 69 -8.87 -13.65 7.77
CA SER A 69 -9.07 -14.34 9.04
C SER A 69 -7.97 -14.02 10.07
N PRO A 70 -8.17 -14.40 11.34
CA PRO A 70 -7.14 -14.31 12.39
C PRO A 70 -5.85 -15.09 12.12
N ASP A 71 -5.85 -16.00 11.14
CA ASP A 71 -4.64 -16.74 10.75
C ASP A 71 -3.68 -15.87 9.91
N PHE A 72 -4.16 -14.71 9.42
CA PHE A 72 -3.41 -13.79 8.56
C PHE A 72 -3.57 -12.34 9.02
N PHE A 73 -4.40 -11.54 8.32
CA PHE A 73 -4.49 -10.10 8.58
C PHE A 73 -5.36 -9.76 9.79
N ASP A 74 -6.22 -10.68 10.23
CA ASP A 74 -7.16 -10.48 11.34
C ASP A 74 -7.90 -9.13 11.22
N VAL A 75 -8.63 -8.94 10.12
CA VAL A 75 -9.12 -7.60 9.71
C VAL A 75 -10.17 -7.03 10.67
N GLU A 76 -10.80 -7.86 11.50
CA GLU A 76 -11.70 -7.42 12.56
C GLU A 76 -10.92 -6.75 13.71
N GLN A 77 -9.71 -7.24 14.02
CA GLN A 77 -8.84 -6.63 15.04
C GLN A 77 -7.95 -5.52 14.46
N TYR A 78 -7.46 -5.69 13.23
CA TYR A 78 -6.55 -4.76 12.54
C TYR A 78 -7.11 -4.37 11.17
N PRO A 79 -8.11 -3.47 11.12
CA PRO A 79 -8.81 -3.13 9.87
C PRO A 79 -7.97 -2.32 8.89
N LYS A 80 -6.81 -1.79 9.32
CA LYS A 80 -6.01 -0.84 8.55
C LYS A 80 -4.56 -1.28 8.47
N ILE A 81 -3.98 -1.17 7.27
CA ILE A 81 -2.54 -1.28 7.05
C ILE A 81 -2.02 0.11 6.71
N THR A 82 -1.13 0.64 7.54
CA THR A 82 -0.64 2.02 7.45
C THR A 82 0.84 2.06 7.07
N PHE A 83 1.19 3.02 6.22
CA PHE A 83 2.57 3.38 5.90
C PHE A 83 2.80 4.85 6.27
N LYS A 84 3.92 5.13 6.93
CA LYS A 84 4.39 6.48 7.24
C LYS A 84 5.89 6.56 6.96
N SER A 85 6.28 7.43 6.03
CA SER A 85 7.69 7.65 5.74
C SER A 85 8.40 8.18 6.98
N THR A 86 9.60 7.66 7.25
CA THR A 86 10.47 8.14 8.34
C THR A 86 11.61 9.02 7.84
N LYS A 87 11.91 8.94 6.54
CA LYS A 87 12.94 9.72 5.85
C LYS A 87 12.60 9.77 4.36
N VAL A 88 13.08 10.81 3.68
CA VAL A 88 13.14 10.91 2.22
C VAL A 88 14.57 11.28 1.83
N GLU A 89 15.18 10.50 0.94
CA GLU A 89 16.53 10.72 0.41
C GLU A 89 16.52 10.75 -1.12
N THR A 90 17.10 11.79 -1.72
CA THR A 90 17.36 11.79 -3.17
C THR A 90 18.51 10.86 -3.49
N VAL A 91 18.27 9.83 -4.32
CA VAL A 91 19.27 8.83 -4.71
C VAL A 91 19.63 8.88 -6.20
N GLY A 92 18.90 9.69 -6.98
CA GLY A 92 19.11 9.90 -8.41
C GLY A 92 18.21 11.01 -8.94
N ASP A 93 18.27 11.26 -10.25
CA ASP A 93 17.38 12.23 -10.89
C ASP A 93 15.94 11.72 -10.83
N HIS A 94 15.08 12.45 -10.10
CA HIS A 94 13.71 12.03 -9.78
C HIS A 94 13.57 10.65 -9.10
N GLU A 95 14.62 10.18 -8.42
CA GLU A 95 14.61 8.93 -7.65
C GLU A 95 14.77 9.21 -6.15
N TYR A 96 13.87 8.64 -5.35
CA TYR A 96 13.79 8.85 -3.91
C TYR A 96 13.76 7.52 -3.13
N ARG A 97 14.32 7.53 -1.92
CA ARG A 97 14.29 6.42 -0.96
C ARG A 97 13.68 6.84 0.37
#